data_AF-A0A2H3DDH1-F1
#
_entry.id   AF-A0A2H3DDH1-F1
#
_cell.length_a   1.000
_cell.length_b   1.000
_cell.length_c   1.000
_cell.angle_alpha   90.00
_cell.angle_beta   90.00
_cell.angle_gamma   90.00
#
_symmetry.space_group_name_H-M   'P 1'
#
loop_
_entity.id
_entity.type
_entity.pdbx_description
1 polymer ?
#
loop_
_entity_poly.entity_id
_entity_poly.type
_entity_poly.pdbx_seq_one_letter_code
_entity_poly.pdbx_strand_id
1 'polypeptide(L)'
;WNRRYFERTSLQELGFVFCLGHSGQPCLNQLEMVFHKLIIVDVNSYHHLDFQFCFCQDCELDEVKQLFSHLLFLTTVKHPETVFTTEVLDNFDIHHSTSMKLAESFCAALWKMSVGEQPDDVLVCVLVLPGHIGA
;
A
#
# COMPACT_ATOMS: atom_id res chain seq x y z
N TRP A 1 -11.95 -20.28 -0.35
CA TRP A 1 -12.82 -21.45 -0.61
C TRP A 1 -13.84 -21.56 0.51
N ASN A 2 -15.14 -21.39 0.23
CA ASN A 2 -16.21 -21.40 1.24
C ASN A 2 -16.96 -22.74 1.32
N ARG A 3 -16.32 -23.84 0.90
CA ARG A 3 -16.90 -25.19 0.75
C ARG A 3 -17.89 -25.37 -0.40
N ARG A 4 -18.23 -24.32 -1.16
CA ARG A 4 -19.08 -24.42 -2.37
C ARG A 4 -18.38 -23.87 -3.61
N TYR A 5 -17.72 -22.72 -3.49
CA TYR A 5 -16.98 -22.08 -4.57
C TYR A 5 -15.76 -21.31 -4.03
N PHE A 6 -14.91 -20.87 -4.95
CA PHE A 6 -13.89 -19.89 -4.65
C PHE A 6 -14.54 -18.51 -4.61
N GLU A 7 -14.57 -17.94 -3.42
CA GLU A 7 -15.03 -16.58 -3.16
C GLU A 7 -13.80 -15.69 -3.01
N ARG A 8 -13.88 -14.48 -3.57
CA ARG A 8 -12.86 -13.46 -3.36
C ARG A 8 -12.92 -13.01 -1.90
N THR A 9 -11.78 -12.98 -1.24
CA THR A 9 -11.63 -12.52 0.14
C THR A 9 -10.37 -11.68 0.23
N SER A 10 -10.35 -10.71 1.14
CA SER A 10 -9.15 -9.91 1.37
C SER A 10 -8.17 -10.63 2.31
N LEU A 11 -6.90 -10.22 2.29
CA LEU A 11 -5.93 -10.71 3.28
C LEU A 11 -6.34 -10.30 4.70
N GLN A 12 -6.93 -9.11 4.85
CA GLN A 12 -7.51 -8.66 6.11
C GLN A 12 -8.61 -9.61 6.64
N GLU A 13 -9.55 -10.03 5.80
CA GLU A 13 -10.62 -10.98 6.20
C GLU A 13 -10.08 -12.36 6.61
N LEU A 14 -8.91 -12.73 6.09
CA LEU A 14 -8.19 -13.94 6.47
C LEU A 14 -7.37 -13.78 7.76
N GLY A 15 -7.38 -12.59 8.37
CA GLY A 15 -6.62 -12.27 9.60
C GLY A 15 -5.13 -12.01 9.36
N PHE A 16 -4.73 -11.72 8.12
CA PHE A 16 -3.36 -11.36 7.82
C PHE A 16 -3.07 -9.92 8.25
N VAL A 17 -1.96 -9.75 8.97
CA VAL A 17 -1.43 -8.45 9.40
C VAL A 17 -0.03 -8.27 8.83
N PHE A 18 0.21 -7.13 8.20
CA PHE A 18 1.52 -6.74 7.69
C PHE A 18 2.33 -6.01 8.77
N CYS A 19 3.28 -6.69 9.40
CA CYS A 19 4.14 -6.11 10.43
C CYS A 19 5.43 -5.54 9.82
N LEU A 20 5.67 -4.23 9.96
CA LEU A 20 6.81 -3.50 9.38
C LEU A 20 8.14 -3.70 10.13
N GLY A 21 8.22 -4.73 10.97
CA GLY A 21 9.40 -5.07 11.76
C GLY A 21 9.42 -6.54 12.12
N HIS A 22 10.45 -6.95 12.87
CA HIS A 22 10.59 -8.32 13.39
C HIS A 22 10.42 -9.43 12.34
N SER A 23 10.90 -9.20 11.11
CA SER A 23 10.75 -10.15 10.00
C SER A 23 9.28 -10.57 9.77
N GLY A 24 8.35 -9.63 9.93
CA GLY A 24 6.91 -9.85 9.75
C GLY A 24 6.20 -10.39 10.99
N GLN A 25 6.87 -10.49 12.15
CA GLN A 25 6.21 -10.85 13.41
C GLN A 25 5.60 -9.62 14.10
N PRO A 26 4.53 -9.81 14.90
CA PRO A 26 3.94 -8.72 15.65
C PRO A 26 4.93 -8.05 16.62
N CYS A 27 4.94 -6.72 16.64
CA CYS A 27 5.75 -5.97 17.60
C CYS A 27 5.11 -6.04 18.99
N LEU A 28 5.84 -6.59 19.97
CA LEU A 28 5.38 -6.70 21.36
C LEU A 28 5.57 -5.41 22.17
N ASN A 29 6.36 -4.48 21.65
CA ASN A 29 6.64 -3.19 22.30
C ASN A 29 5.58 -2.13 21.99
N GLN A 30 4.54 -2.47 21.24
CA GLN A 30 3.38 -1.61 21.09
C GLN A 30 2.51 -1.73 22.35
N LEU A 31 2.25 -0.60 23.00
CA LEU A 31 1.49 -0.53 24.26
C LEU A 31 0.08 -1.12 24.15
N GLU A 32 -0.50 -1.06 22.95
CA GLU A 32 -1.78 -1.68 22.59
C GLU A 32 -1.62 -2.35 21.23
N MET A 33 -2.26 -3.51 21.02
CA MET A 33 -2.25 -4.22 19.73
C MET A 33 -3.16 -3.48 18.73
N VAL A 34 -2.71 -2.28 18.32
CA VAL A 34 -3.43 -1.42 17.38
C VAL A 34 -2.96 -1.78 15.99
N PHE A 35 -3.86 -2.37 15.22
CA PHE A 35 -3.69 -2.55 13.80
C PHE A 35 -4.32 -1.37 13.06
N HIS A 36 -3.58 -0.87 12.08
CA HIS A 36 -4.03 0.19 11.19
C HIS A 36 -4.51 -0.43 9.88
N LYS A 37 -5.47 0.21 9.21
CA LYS A 37 -5.92 -0.24 7.89
C LYS A 37 -4.96 0.30 6.83
N LEU A 38 -4.55 -0.57 5.91
CA LEU A 38 -3.70 -0.22 4.78
C LEU A 38 -4.31 -0.74 3.48
N ILE A 39 -4.27 0.12 2.47
CA ILE A 39 -4.58 -0.21 1.09
C ILE A 39 -3.24 -0.21 0.35
N ILE A 40 -2.79 -1.39 -0.07
CA ILE A 40 -1.63 -1.51 -0.96
C ILE A 40 -2.13 -1.53 -2.39
N VAL A 41 -1.73 -0.54 -3.16
CA VAL A 41 -1.95 -0.50 -4.60
C VAL A 41 -0.79 -1.21 -5.27
N ASP A 42 -1.10 -2.29 -5.96
CA ASP A 42 -0.15 -3.11 -6.71
C ASP A 42 -0.55 -3.21 -8.18
N VAL A 43 0.35 -3.72 -9.04
CA VAL A 43 0.13 -3.81 -10.51
C VAL A 43 -1.11 -4.62 -10.90
N ASN A 44 -1.55 -5.52 -10.03
CA ASN A 44 -2.69 -6.40 -10.26
C ASN A 44 -4.00 -5.82 -9.69
N SER A 45 -3.94 -5.14 -8.54
CA SER A 45 -5.12 -4.73 -7.78
C SER A 45 -4.79 -3.91 -6.52
N TYR A 46 -5.85 -3.45 -5.87
CA TYR A 46 -5.86 -2.87 -4.53
C TYR A 46 -6.05 -3.99 -3.49
N HIS A 47 -5.15 -4.05 -2.53
CA HIS A 47 -5.15 -5.04 -1.45
C HIS A 47 -5.46 -4.36 -0.12
N HIS A 48 -6.55 -4.78 0.52
CA HIS A 48 -6.92 -4.33 1.85
C HIS A 48 -6.29 -5.24 2.91
N LEU A 49 -5.48 -4.64 3.78
CA LEU A 49 -4.73 -5.31 4.83
C LEU A 49 -4.89 -4.57 6.15
N ASP A 50 -4.64 -5.28 7.24
CA ASP A 50 -4.23 -4.65 8.49
C ASP A 50 -2.70 -4.59 8.55
N PHE A 51 -2.15 -3.58 9.21
CA PHE A 51 -0.70 -3.44 9.38
C PHE A 51 -0.31 -2.93 10.77
N GLN A 52 0.95 -3.15 11.13
CA GLN A 52 1.51 -2.79 12.43
C GLN A 52 2.91 -2.18 12.29
N PHE A 53 3.14 -1.03 12.92
CA PHE A 53 4.47 -0.45 13.07
C PHE A 53 5.29 -1.17 14.13
N CYS A 54 6.61 -1.07 14.00
CA CYS A 54 7.55 -1.46 15.03
C CYS A 54 7.84 -0.28 15.96
N PHE A 55 7.77 -0.51 17.27
CA PHE A 55 8.07 0.48 18.32
C PHE A 55 9.22 0.04 19.23
N CYS A 56 10.03 -0.92 18.80
CA CYS A 56 11.22 -1.30 19.56
C CYS A 56 12.20 -0.14 19.68
N GLN A 57 12.89 -0.07 20.81
CA GLN A 57 13.91 0.93 21.04
C GLN A 57 15.08 0.83 20.04
N ASP A 58 15.34 -0.37 19.51
CA ASP A 58 16.33 -0.63 18.45
C ASP A 58 15.83 -0.25 17.04
N CYS A 59 14.56 0.12 16.89
CA CYS A 59 14.00 0.57 15.62
C CYS A 59 14.25 2.07 15.48
N GLU A 60 15.34 2.43 14.79
CA GLU A 60 15.70 3.83 14.51
C GLU A 60 14.81 4.50 13.43
N LEU A 61 13.87 3.75 12.86
CA LEU A 61 13.02 4.19 11.77
C LEU A 61 11.70 4.75 12.29
N ASP A 62 11.40 6.00 11.94
CA ASP A 62 10.05 6.53 12.05
C ASP A 62 9.07 5.76 11.14
N GLU A 63 7.78 5.95 11.36
CA GLU A 63 6.70 5.27 10.63
C GLU A 63 6.84 5.36 9.11
N VAL A 64 7.20 6.54 8.60
CA VAL A 64 7.38 6.79 7.17
C VAL A 64 8.57 5.99 6.64
N LYS A 65 9.71 6.01 7.36
CA LYS A 65 10.89 5.21 6.99
C LYS A 65 10.65 3.70 7.09
N GLN A 66 9.82 3.24 8.02
CA GLN A 66 9.42 1.83 8.11
C GLN A 66 8.63 1.37 6.87
N LEU A 67 7.77 2.23 6.32
CA LEU A 67 7.09 1.96 5.06
C LEU A 67 8.06 1.95 3.87
N PHE A 68 8.95 2.95 3.79
CA PHE A 68 9.96 3.02 2.73
C PHE A 68 10.93 1.83 2.74
N SER A 69 11.29 1.31 3.92
CA SER A 69 12.17 0.13 4.02
C SER A 69 11.52 -1.15 3.46
N HIS A 70 10.18 -1.14 3.32
CA HIS A 70 9.39 -2.19 2.68
C HIS A 70 8.99 -1.85 1.25
N LEU A 71 9.60 -0.82 0.65
CA LEU A 71 9.31 -0.36 -0.72
C LEU A 71 7.85 0.08 -0.91
N LEU A 72 7.23 0.57 0.16
CA LEU A 72 5.87 1.11 0.15
C LEU A 72 5.93 2.64 0.18
N PHE A 73 5.39 3.25 -0.87
CA PHE A 73 5.41 4.69 -1.08
C PHE A 73 4.07 5.30 -0.69
N LEU A 74 4.10 6.24 0.25
CA LEU A 74 2.90 6.91 0.72
C LEU A 74 2.21 7.72 -0.38
N THR A 75 0.89 7.61 -0.41
CA THR A 75 -0.01 8.45 -1.21
C THR A 75 0.04 9.89 -0.69
N THR A 76 -0.09 10.04 0.64
CA THR A 76 0.15 11.31 1.34
C THR A 76 0.80 11.04 2.69
N VAL A 77 1.60 12.00 3.19
CA VAL A 77 2.19 11.92 4.54
C VAL A 77 1.13 12.04 5.65
N LYS A 78 -0.01 12.69 5.37
CA LYS A 78 -1.08 12.93 6.35
C LYS A 78 -1.98 11.71 6.56
N HIS A 79 -2.14 10.88 5.53
CA HIS A 79 -3.01 9.71 5.54
C HIS A 79 -2.26 8.53 4.94
N PRO A 80 -1.48 7.78 5.76
CA PRO A 80 -0.66 6.67 5.28
C PRO A 80 -1.46 5.42 4.89
N GLU A 81 -2.79 5.50 4.95
CA GLU A 81 -3.73 4.39 4.71
C GLU A 81 -3.68 3.86 3.28
N THR A 82 -3.04 4.56 2.34
CA THR A 82 -2.81 4.08 0.98
C THR A 82 -1.35 4.18 0.60
N VAL A 83 -0.80 3.08 0.11
CA VAL A 83 0.59 2.98 -0.34
C VAL A 83 0.68 2.33 -1.71
N PHE A 84 1.69 2.74 -2.47
CA PHE A 84 2.04 2.15 -3.76
C PHE A 84 3.27 1.26 -3.60
N THR A 85 3.25 0.09 -4.23
CA THR A 85 4.47 -0.72 -4.41
C THR A 85 5.41 -0.05 -5.43
N THR A 86 6.70 -0.35 -5.39
CA THR A 86 7.61 0.07 -6.47
C THR A 86 7.13 -0.40 -7.84
N GLU A 87 6.63 -1.64 -7.92
CA GLU A 87 6.20 -2.24 -9.18
C GLU A 87 5.06 -1.46 -9.86
N VAL A 88 4.11 -0.95 -9.07
CA VAL A 88 3.01 -0.15 -9.65
C VAL A 88 3.45 1.24 -10.09
N LEU A 89 4.48 1.82 -9.44
CA LEU A 89 5.09 3.07 -9.86
C LEU A 89 5.87 2.89 -11.17
N ASP A 90 6.69 1.84 -11.27
CA ASP A 90 7.42 1.50 -12.51
C ASP A 90 6.44 1.24 -13.68
N ASN A 91 5.33 0.55 -13.40
CA ASN A 91 4.29 0.30 -14.39
C ASN A 91 3.61 1.61 -14.82
N PHE A 92 3.33 2.51 -13.87
CA PHE A 92 2.77 3.83 -14.18
C PHE A 92 3.73 4.63 -15.08
N ASP A 93 5.03 4.65 -14.79
CA ASP A 93 6.02 5.38 -15.58
C ASP A 93 6.06 4.90 -17.03
N ILE A 94 5.96 3.58 -17.27
CA ILE A 94 5.85 3.02 -18.62
C ILE A 94 4.56 3.49 -19.30
N HIS A 95 3.41 3.40 -18.63
CA HIS A 95 2.13 3.83 -19.22
C HIS A 95 2.07 5.34 -19.47
N HIS A 96 2.64 6.13 -18.58
CA HIS A 96 2.71 7.58 -18.70
C HIS A 96 3.63 8.00 -19.84
N SER A 97 4.84 7.43 -19.92
CA SER A 97 5.79 7.76 -20.99
C SER A 97 5.32 7.31 -22.38
N THR A 98 4.62 6.18 -22.48
CA THR A 98 4.17 5.63 -23.77
C THR A 98 2.84 6.21 -24.27
N SER A 99 1.94 6.61 -23.37
CA SER A 99 0.57 6.99 -23.74
C SER A 99 0.05 8.25 -23.03
N MET A 100 0.89 8.93 -22.26
CA MET A 100 0.52 10.08 -21.41
C MET A 100 -0.66 9.76 -20.49
N LYS A 101 -0.78 8.49 -20.07
CA LYS A 101 -1.86 8.08 -19.19
C LYS A 101 -1.77 8.87 -17.90
N LEU A 102 -2.88 9.48 -17.50
CA LEU A 102 -2.97 10.23 -16.25
C LEU A 102 -2.98 9.25 -15.07
N ALA A 103 -2.36 9.65 -13.95
CA ALA A 103 -2.31 8.84 -12.73
C ALA A 103 -3.71 8.41 -12.27
N GLU A 104 -4.68 9.32 -12.33
CA GLU A 104 -6.09 9.04 -12.02
C GLU A 104 -6.67 7.93 -12.90
N SER A 105 -6.50 8.03 -14.22
CA SER A 105 -7.00 7.03 -15.18
C SER A 105 -6.29 5.69 -15.03
N PHE A 106 -5.03 5.69 -14.63
CA PHE A 106 -4.28 4.47 -14.33
C PHE A 106 -4.76 3.80 -13.04
N CYS A 107 -4.86 4.55 -11.95
CA CYS A 107 -5.39 4.07 -10.67
C CYS A 107 -6.83 3.55 -10.80
N ALA A 108 -7.70 4.28 -11.51
CA ALA A 108 -9.07 3.85 -11.77
C ALA A 108 -9.14 2.53 -12.57
N ALA A 109 -8.20 2.29 -13.48
CA ALA A 109 -8.12 1.02 -14.20
C ALA A 109 -7.71 -0.14 -13.28
N LEU A 110 -6.68 0.06 -12.45
CA LEU A 110 -6.26 -0.92 -11.44
C LEU A 110 -7.40 -1.21 -10.45
N TRP A 111 -8.13 -0.19 -10.03
CA TRP A 111 -9.28 -0.36 -9.16
C TRP A 111 -10.35 -1.24 -9.80
N LYS A 112 -10.72 -0.96 -11.06
CA LYS A 112 -11.71 -1.77 -11.80
C LYS A 112 -11.28 -3.23 -11.98
N MET A 113 -9.97 -3.51 -12.02
CA MET A 113 -9.45 -4.88 -12.03
C MET A 113 -9.55 -5.55 -10.64
N SER A 114 -9.61 -4.76 -9.58
CA SER A 114 -9.67 -5.19 -8.18
C SER A 114 -11.10 -5.52 -7.74
N VAL A 115 -12.05 -4.64 -8.01
CA VAL A 115 -13.45 -4.78 -7.59
C VAL A 115 -14.35 -4.20 -8.68
N GLY A 116 -15.49 -4.82 -8.95
CA GLY A 116 -16.44 -4.40 -9.99
C GLY A 116 -17.13 -3.04 -9.77
N GLU A 117 -16.92 -2.38 -8.64
CA GLU A 117 -17.53 -1.08 -8.30
C GLU A 117 -16.53 -0.14 -7.62
N GLN A 118 -16.62 1.14 -7.97
CA GLN A 118 -15.72 2.25 -7.60
C GLN A 118 -15.96 2.72 -6.15
N PRO A 119 -14.97 3.16 -5.36
CA PRO A 119 -15.22 3.86 -4.12
C PRO A 119 -15.36 5.36 -4.42
N ASP A 120 -16.26 6.03 -3.71
CA ASP A 120 -16.55 7.45 -3.92
C ASP A 120 -15.41 8.40 -3.49
N ASP A 121 -14.36 7.89 -2.81
CA ASP A 121 -13.33 8.69 -2.15
C ASP A 121 -11.89 8.31 -2.54
N VAL A 122 -11.56 8.23 -3.84
CA VAL A 122 -10.15 8.15 -4.26
C VAL A 122 -9.54 9.55 -4.18
N LEU A 123 -8.97 9.88 -3.02
CA LEU A 123 -8.18 11.09 -2.82
C LEU A 123 -6.97 11.07 -3.78
N VAL A 124 -7.01 11.93 -4.78
CA VAL A 124 -6.06 11.94 -5.90
C VAL A 124 -4.63 12.27 -5.44
N CYS A 125 -3.74 11.31 -5.70
CA CYS A 125 -2.27 11.38 -5.70
C CYS A 125 -1.62 12.64 -6.29
N VAL A 126 -1.06 13.55 -5.48
CA VAL A 126 0.11 14.32 -5.94
C VAL A 126 1.35 13.46 -5.65
N LEU A 127 1.78 12.68 -6.65
CA LEU A 127 3.06 11.99 -6.60
C LEU A 127 4.17 13.06 -6.55
N VAL A 128 4.69 13.34 -5.35
CA VAL A 128 5.98 14.02 -5.22
C VAL A 128 7.04 12.96 -5.49
N LEU A 129 7.31 12.72 -6.77
CA LEU A 129 8.49 11.95 -7.16
C LEU A 129 9.70 12.68 -6.58
N PRO A 130 10.57 12.02 -5.77
CA PRO A 130 11.84 12.60 -5.42
C PRO A 130 12.63 12.80 -6.72
N GLY A 131 12.77 14.06 -7.10
CA GLY A 131 13.53 14.45 -8.29
C GLY A 131 14.93 13.85 -8.22
N HIS A 132 15.37 13.32 -9.36
CA HIS A 132 16.74 12.95 -9.66
C HIS A 132 17.73 13.96 -9.04
N ILE A 133 18.42 13.55 -7.97
CA ILE A 133 19.67 14.20 -7.58
C ILE A 133 20.73 13.59 -8.48
N GLY A 134 21.02 14.30 -9.58
CA GLY A 134 22.18 14.03 -10.41
C GLY A 134 23.47 14.16 -9.60
N ALA A 135 24.43 13.33 -9.98
CA ALA A 135 25.79 13.24 -9.44
C ALA A 135 26.56 14.57 -9.46
#